data_AF-A0ABD3TYT7-F1
#
_entry.id   AF-A0ABD3TYT7-F1
#
_cell.length_a   1.000
_cell.length_b   1.000
_cell.length_c   1.000
_cell.angle_alpha   90.00
_cell.angle_beta   90.00
_cell.angle_gamma   90.00
#
_symmetry.space_group_name_H-M   'P 1'
#
loop_
_entity.id
_entity.type
_entity.pdbx_description
1 polymer ?
#
loop_
_entity_poly.entity_id
_entity_poly.type
_entity_poly.pdbx_seq_one_letter_code
_entity_poly.pdbx_strand_id
1 'polypeptide(L)'
;MVEVDPDKRLTLEEIHHHPWVIMDCPGLELEMPVVQVVQTSIIPSVEDLDPDVLSTMNSLQCFKDKDKLIEELLSIKHNTEKVVYFLLLDRKLRNPSTEDELDVRHRSESADPPRKRIDAVQLNGQPG
;
A
#
# COMPACT_ATOMS: atom_id res chain seq x y z
N MET A 1 -18.88 -8.34 -12.02
CA MET A 1 -18.56 -8.12 -10.58
C MET A 1 -19.22 -9.17 -9.71
N VAL A 2 -20.54 -9.35 -9.74
CA VAL A 2 -21.23 -10.49 -9.07
C VAL A 2 -21.57 -11.53 -10.13
N GLU A 3 -20.58 -12.32 -10.51
CA GLU A 3 -20.70 -13.47 -11.42
C GLU A 3 -20.07 -14.67 -10.73
N VAL A 4 -20.72 -15.85 -10.85
CA VAL A 4 -20.30 -17.07 -10.14
C VAL A 4 -19.00 -17.59 -10.73
N ASP A 5 -18.92 -17.59 -12.06
CA ASP A 5 -17.74 -18.02 -12.83
C ASP A 5 -16.65 -16.93 -12.81
N PRO A 6 -15.43 -17.21 -12.29
CA PRO A 6 -14.37 -16.21 -12.20
C PRO A 6 -13.92 -15.68 -13.57
N ASP A 7 -13.93 -16.52 -14.61
CA ASP A 7 -13.44 -16.16 -15.94
C ASP A 7 -14.42 -15.23 -16.69
N LYS A 8 -15.65 -15.11 -16.18
CA LYS A 8 -16.69 -14.24 -16.73
C LYS A 8 -16.90 -12.96 -15.91
N ARG A 9 -16.14 -12.76 -14.83
CA ARG A 9 -16.23 -11.52 -14.04
C ARG A 9 -15.65 -10.36 -14.86
N LEU A 10 -16.39 -9.26 -14.89
CA LEU A 10 -15.91 -7.99 -15.43
C LEU A 10 -14.51 -7.66 -14.89
N THR A 11 -13.59 -7.41 -15.80
CA THR A 11 -12.24 -6.93 -15.54
C THR A 11 -12.26 -5.47 -15.09
N LEU A 12 -11.15 -5.01 -14.51
CA LEU A 12 -11.02 -3.62 -14.08
C LEU A 12 -11.14 -2.66 -15.28
N GLU A 13 -10.61 -3.05 -16.45
CA GLU A 13 -10.71 -2.29 -17.69
C GLU A 13 -12.17 -2.13 -18.14
N GLU A 14 -12.95 -3.21 -18.14
CA GLU A 14 -14.38 -3.16 -18.50
C GLU A 14 -15.20 -2.35 -17.51
N ILE A 15 -14.86 -2.39 -16.22
CA ILE A 15 -15.50 -1.57 -15.19
C ILE A 15 -15.21 -0.09 -15.41
N HIS A 16 -13.96 0.28 -15.70
CA HIS A 16 -13.59 1.67 -15.98
C HIS A 16 -14.32 2.24 -17.21
N HIS A 17 -14.66 1.39 -18.17
CA HIS A 17 -15.42 1.78 -19.36
C HIS A 17 -16.95 1.64 -19.20
N HIS A 18 -17.43 1.26 -18.02
CA HIS A 18 -18.87 1.03 -17.83
C HIS A 18 -19.62 2.37 -17.77
N PRO A 19 -20.78 2.53 -18.43
CA PRO A 19 -21.52 3.80 -18.47
C PRO A 19 -21.85 4.39 -17.10
N TRP A 20 -22.09 3.56 -16.08
CA TRP A 20 -22.30 4.02 -14.70
C TRP A 20 -21.06 4.67 -14.06
N VAL A 21 -19.87 4.28 -14.52
CA VAL A 21 -18.58 4.83 -14.05
C VAL A 21 -18.20 6.08 -14.85
N ILE A 22 -18.45 6.11 -16.16
CA ILE A 22 -18.12 7.24 -17.03
C ILE A 22 -19.18 8.36 -16.98
N MET A 23 -20.42 8.07 -16.60
CA MET A 23 -21.47 9.08 -16.57
C MET A 23 -21.08 10.21 -15.61
N ASP A 24 -20.94 11.42 -16.16
CA ASP A 24 -20.65 12.65 -15.44
C ASP A 24 -21.69 12.85 -14.33
N CYS A 25 -21.35 12.42 -13.11
CA CYS A 25 -22.02 12.88 -11.91
C CYS A 25 -21.47 14.28 -11.64
N PRO A 26 -22.21 15.37 -11.90
CA PRO A 26 -21.70 16.71 -11.68
C PRO A 26 -21.35 16.88 -10.20
N GLY A 27 -20.05 16.96 -9.90
CA GLY A 27 -19.50 17.10 -8.54
C GLY A 27 -18.53 16.00 -8.09
N LEU A 28 -18.30 14.96 -8.90
CA LEU A 28 -17.29 13.94 -8.62
C LEU A 28 -16.33 13.87 -9.82
N GLU A 29 -15.27 14.68 -9.80
CA GLU A 29 -14.08 14.35 -10.59
C GLU A 29 -13.59 13.00 -10.06
N LEU A 30 -13.87 11.90 -10.76
CA LEU A 30 -13.12 10.68 -10.53
C LEU A 30 -11.69 10.99 -10.95
N GLU A 31 -10.80 11.19 -9.97
CA GLU A 31 -9.37 11.09 -10.25
C GLU A 31 -9.16 9.76 -10.98
N MET A 32 -8.63 9.84 -12.20
CA MET A 32 -8.32 8.66 -12.98
C MET A 32 -7.50 7.73 -12.09
N PRO A 33 -7.91 6.46 -11.93
CA PRO A 33 -7.25 5.57 -10.99
C PRO A 33 -5.78 5.55 -11.34
N VAL A 34 -4.95 6.04 -10.43
CA VAL A 34 -3.50 5.98 -10.54
C VAL A 34 -3.13 4.51 -10.39
N VAL A 35 -3.23 3.76 -11.49
CA VAL A 35 -2.58 2.47 -11.63
C VAL A 35 -1.09 2.77 -11.75
N GLN A 36 -0.47 3.06 -10.61
CA GLN A 36 0.98 2.96 -10.48
C GLN A 36 1.32 1.48 -10.56
N VAL A 37 1.32 0.95 -11.79
CA VAL A 37 1.93 -0.34 -12.07
C VAL A 37 3.40 -0.16 -11.74
N VAL A 38 3.84 -0.86 -10.71
CA VAL A 38 5.24 -0.85 -10.30
C VAL A 38 6.03 -1.51 -11.43
N GLN A 39 6.76 -0.70 -12.18
CA GLN A 39 7.62 -1.21 -13.25
C GLN A 39 8.76 -1.99 -12.62
N THR A 40 8.65 -3.33 -12.63
CA THR A 40 9.73 -4.21 -12.20
C THR A 40 10.70 -4.45 -13.36
N SER A 41 12.00 -4.40 -13.11
CA SER A 41 13.02 -4.79 -14.09
C SER A 41 13.64 -6.15 -13.73
N ILE A 42 14.31 -6.76 -14.71
CA ILE A 42 15.11 -7.97 -14.50
C ILE A 42 16.41 -7.55 -13.81
N ILE A 43 16.70 -8.19 -12.68
CA ILE A 43 17.93 -7.98 -11.91
C ILE A 43 18.92 -9.07 -12.31
N PRO A 44 20.05 -8.74 -12.95
CA PRO A 44 20.91 -9.75 -13.56
C PRO A 44 21.73 -10.54 -12.55
N SER A 45 22.16 -9.93 -11.44
CA SER A 45 22.97 -10.59 -10.41
C SER A 45 22.62 -10.13 -8.98
N VAL A 46 23.05 -10.90 -7.98
CA VAL A 46 22.88 -10.57 -6.55
C VAL A 46 23.59 -9.26 -6.18
N GLU A 47 24.68 -8.92 -6.87
CA GLU A 47 25.47 -7.70 -6.63
C GLU A 47 24.71 -6.41 -6.97
N ASP A 48 23.70 -6.50 -7.85
CA ASP A 48 22.85 -5.38 -8.24
C ASP A 48 21.72 -5.11 -7.22
N LEU A 49 21.59 -5.95 -6.17
CA LEU A 49 20.59 -5.79 -5.14
C LEU A 49 21.05 -4.79 -4.07
N ASP A 50 20.16 -3.86 -3.72
CA ASP A 50 20.42 -2.91 -2.65
C ASP A 50 20.35 -3.59 -1.27
N PRO A 51 21.44 -3.56 -0.48
CA PRO A 51 21.51 -4.28 0.80
C PRO A 51 20.55 -3.72 1.85
N ASP A 52 20.26 -2.41 1.84
CA ASP A 52 19.35 -1.79 2.80
C ASP A 52 17.90 -2.15 2.49
N VAL A 53 17.53 -2.18 1.21
CA VAL A 53 16.21 -2.64 0.77
C VAL A 53 16.02 -4.11 1.12
N LEU A 54 17.01 -4.96 0.87
CA LEU A 54 16.96 -6.37 1.27
C LEU A 54 16.81 -6.55 2.79
N SER A 55 17.54 -5.77 3.59
CA SER A 55 17.41 -5.78 5.05
C SER A 55 16.01 -5.37 5.49
N THR A 56 15.45 -4.35 4.83
CA THR A 56 14.08 -3.86 5.09
C THR A 56 13.05 -4.95 4.76
N MET A 57 13.20 -5.62 3.61
CA MET A 57 12.32 -6.72 3.19
C MET A 57 12.35 -7.90 4.17
N ASN A 58 13.53 -8.33 4.61
CA ASN A 58 13.66 -9.40 5.61
C ASN A 58 12.98 -9.01 6.95
N SER A 59 12.93 -7.73 7.28
CA SER A 59 12.29 -7.22 8.50
C SER A 59 10.75 -7.24 8.45
N LEU A 60 10.14 -7.40 7.26
CA LEU A 60 8.68 -7.43 7.08
C LEU A 60 8.00 -8.72 7.56
N GLN A 61 8.77 -9.72 7.98
CA GLN A 61 8.32 -11.04 8.46
C GLN A 61 7.55 -11.94 7.46
N CYS A 62 7.14 -11.42 6.31
CA CYS A 62 6.56 -12.21 5.20
C CYS A 62 7.63 -12.88 4.32
N PHE A 63 8.86 -12.37 4.33
CA PHE A 63 10.03 -12.93 3.61
C PHE A 63 11.03 -13.53 4.59
N LYS A 64 10.67 -14.64 5.23
CA LYS A 64 11.48 -15.27 6.29
C LYS A 64 12.72 -16.01 5.76
N ASP A 65 12.61 -16.54 4.55
CA ASP A 65 13.68 -17.28 3.89
C ASP A 65 14.42 -16.35 2.94
N LYS A 66 15.64 -15.97 3.34
CA LYS A 66 16.47 -15.02 2.61
C LYS A 66 16.93 -15.58 1.27
N ASP A 67 17.25 -16.87 1.20
CA ASP A 67 17.74 -17.49 -0.03
C ASP A 67 16.62 -17.58 -1.07
N LYS A 68 15.42 -17.97 -0.61
CA LYS A 68 14.22 -17.95 -1.45
C LYS A 68 13.87 -16.54 -1.94
N LEU A 69 14.00 -15.53 -1.07
CA LEU A 69 13.76 -14.15 -1.46
C LEU A 69 14.70 -13.71 -2.59
N ILE A 70 16.00 -14.02 -2.47
CA ILE A 70 16.99 -13.67 -3.49
C ILE A 70 16.68 -14.39 -4.81
N GLU A 71 16.33 -15.68 -4.76
CA GLU A 71 15.94 -16.44 -5.95
C GLU A 71 14.73 -15.81 -6.67
N GLU A 72 13.69 -15.43 -5.92
CA GLU A 72 12.52 -14.76 -6.47
C GLU A 72 12.86 -13.36 -7.03
N LEU A 73 13.79 -12.62 -6.42
CA LEU A 73 14.23 -11.32 -6.95
C LEU A 73 15.01 -11.45 -8.26
N LEU A 74 15.80 -12.52 -8.43
CA LEU A 74 16.57 -12.78 -9.66
C LEU A 74 15.76 -13.47 -10.77
N SER A 75 14.59 -14.02 -10.44
CA SER A 75 13.72 -14.66 -11.42
C SER A 75 13.36 -13.71 -12.59
N ILE A 76 13.18 -14.22 -13.80
CA ILE A 76 12.77 -13.38 -14.95
C ILE A 76 11.28 -13.01 -14.85
N LYS A 77 10.50 -13.75 -14.05
CA LYS A 77 9.05 -13.55 -13.92
C LYS A 77 8.73 -12.35 -13.03
N HIS A 78 7.63 -11.68 -13.36
CA HIS A 78 7.01 -10.70 -12.47
C HIS A 78 6.41 -11.42 -11.25
N ASN A 79 6.75 -10.96 -10.06
CA ASN A 79 6.30 -11.53 -8.80
C ASN A 79 6.15 -10.44 -7.72
N THR A 80 5.55 -10.82 -6.60
CA THR A 80 5.27 -9.91 -5.49
C THR A 80 6.56 -9.42 -4.84
N GLU A 81 7.57 -10.27 -4.72
CA GLU A 81 8.88 -9.97 -4.16
C GLU A 81 9.54 -8.81 -4.92
N LYS A 82 9.53 -8.84 -6.26
CA LYS A 82 10.02 -7.73 -7.09
C LYS A 82 9.18 -6.47 -6.91
N VAL A 83 7.85 -6.59 -6.89
CA VAL A 83 6.99 -5.42 -6.67
C VAL A 83 7.35 -4.73 -5.35
N VAL A 84 7.50 -5.48 -4.27
CA VAL A 84 7.90 -4.92 -2.96
C VAL A 84 9.31 -4.34 -3.02
N TYR A 85 10.27 -5.03 -3.63
CA TYR A 85 11.64 -4.53 -3.80
C TYR A 85 11.68 -3.20 -4.55
N PHE A 86 11.05 -3.11 -5.72
CA PHE A 86 11.05 -1.91 -6.53
C PHE A 86 10.27 -0.76 -5.90
N LEU A 87 9.20 -1.02 -5.13
CA LEU A 87 8.52 -0.01 -4.32
C LEU A 87 9.41 0.58 -3.23
N LEU A 88 10.13 -0.28 -2.50
CA LEU A 88 11.04 0.15 -1.44
C LEU A 88 12.27 0.87 -2.01
N LEU A 89 12.78 0.42 -3.15
CA LEU A 89 13.87 1.07 -3.87
C LEU A 89 13.45 2.45 -4.37
N ASP A 90 12.28 2.56 -5.01
CA ASP A 90 11.70 3.83 -5.48
C ASP A 90 11.45 4.80 -4.31
N ARG A 91 10.98 4.29 -3.16
CA ARG A 91 10.90 5.08 -1.91
C ARG A 91 12.27 5.59 -1.47
N LYS A 92 13.29 4.72 -1.44
CA LYS A 92 14.67 5.07 -1.05
C LYS A 92 15.26 6.14 -1.96
N LEU A 93 14.98 6.08 -3.27
CA LEU A 93 15.48 7.02 -4.27
C LEU A 93 14.77 8.38 -4.22
N ARG A 94 13.47 8.43 -3.97
CA ARG A 94 12.70 9.68 -3.89
C ARG A 94 12.89 10.43 -2.56
N ASN A 95 12.89 9.70 -1.44
CA ASN A 95 13.03 10.28 -0.11
C ASN A 95 14.14 9.53 0.66
N PRO A 96 15.44 9.83 0.44
CA PRO A 96 16.51 9.27 1.26
C PRO A 96 16.26 9.68 2.72
N SER A 97 16.08 8.69 3.59
CA SER A 97 15.58 8.79 4.96
C SER A 97 16.42 9.71 5.86
N THR A 98 16.30 11.02 5.69
CA THR A 98 16.96 12.03 6.53
C THR A 98 16.06 12.42 7.72
N GLU A 99 14.77 12.07 7.69
CA GLU A 99 13.77 12.59 8.63
C GLU A 99 13.28 11.56 9.68
N ASP A 100 13.62 10.28 9.56
CA ASP A 100 13.14 9.21 10.47
C ASP A 100 13.81 9.26 11.86
N GLU A 101 14.99 9.86 12.00
CA GLU A 101 15.68 9.97 13.31
C GLU A 101 15.01 10.99 14.26
N LEU A 102 14.19 11.89 13.73
CA LEU A 102 13.56 12.98 14.48
C LEU A 102 12.13 12.64 14.93
N ASP A 103 11.38 11.86 14.15
CA ASP A 103 9.94 11.60 14.39
C ASP A 103 9.69 10.54 15.49
N VAL A 104 10.59 9.55 15.63
CA VAL A 104 10.46 8.48 16.65
C VAL A 104 10.53 9.05 18.08
N ARG A 105 11.25 10.16 18.28
CA ARG A 105 11.36 10.80 19.60
C ARG A 105 10.10 11.58 19.98
N HIS A 106 9.39 12.17 19.02
CA HIS A 106 8.23 13.00 19.32
C HIS A 106 6.93 12.23 19.58
N ARG A 107 6.79 10.99 19.08
CA ARG A 107 5.58 10.18 19.32
C ARG A 107 5.49 9.52 20.70
N SER A 108 6.60 9.49 21.45
CA SER A 108 6.65 8.78 22.74
C SER A 108 6.27 9.65 23.95
N GLU A 109 6.11 10.98 23.78
CA GLU A 109 5.90 11.90 24.91
C GLU A 109 4.46 12.43 25.08
N SER A 110 3.54 12.20 24.13
CA SER A 110 2.13 12.53 24.34
C SER A 110 1.37 11.36 24.94
N ALA A 111 1.54 11.16 26.25
CA ALA A 111 0.62 10.38 27.06
C ALA A 111 -0.72 11.13 27.15
N ASP A 112 -1.61 10.96 26.17
CA ASP A 112 -3.04 11.05 26.43
C ASP A 112 -3.69 9.74 25.96
N PRO A 113 -4.11 8.85 26.89
CA PRO A 113 -4.83 7.65 26.50
C PRO A 113 -6.12 8.04 25.77
N PRO A 114 -6.64 7.20 24.86
CA PRO A 114 -7.84 7.52 24.10
C PRO A 114 -8.98 7.88 25.05
N ARG A 115 -9.44 9.14 25.01
CA ARG A 115 -10.58 9.58 25.81
C ARG A 115 -11.79 8.70 25.46
N LYS A 116 -12.16 7.85 26.41
CA LYS A 116 -13.36 7.03 26.43
C LYS A 116 -14.55 7.88 25.95
N ARG A 117 -15.21 7.49 24.85
CA ARG A 117 -16.45 8.15 24.41
C ARG A 117 -17.49 7.99 25.51
N ILE A 118 -17.74 9.06 26.24
CA ILE A 118 -18.88 9.21 27.15
C ILE A 118 -20.00 9.86 26.34
N ASP A 119 -20.74 9.05 25.59
CA ASP A 119 -22.06 9.45 25.12
C ASP A 119 -23.00 9.47 26.34
N ALA A 120 -22.94 10.55 27.12
CA ALA A 120 -23.95 10.82 28.13
C ALA A 120 -25.20 11.33 27.42
N VAL A 121 -26.23 10.50 27.33
CA VAL A 121 -27.55 10.93 26.88
C VAL A 121 -28.07 11.98 27.88
N GLN A 122 -28.07 13.25 27.50
CA GLN A 122 -28.79 14.28 28.25
C GLN A 122 -30.27 14.18 27.87
N LEU A 123 -31.03 13.39 28.62
CA LEU A 123 -32.49 13.51 28.61
C LEU A 123 -32.87 14.65 29.55
N ASN A 124 -32.99 15.86 29.00
CA ASN A 124 -33.63 16.96 29.70
C ASN A 124 -34.84 17.46 28.89
N GLY A 125 -36.01 16.95 29.25
CA GLY A 125 -37.31 17.43 28.78
C GLY A 125 -38.31 17.46 29.94
N GLN A 126 -38.34 18.57 30.66
CA GLN A 126 -39.57 19.11 31.30
C GLN A 126 -40.11 20.23 30.38
N PRO A 127 -41.35 20.77 30.49
CA PRO A 127 -42.35 20.66 31.57
C PRO A 127 -43.80 20.41 31.09
N GLY A 128 -44.77 20.36 32.03
CA GLY A 128 -46.21 20.37 31.74
C GLY A 128 -47.04 19.79 32.87
#